data_AF-A0A651GU62-F1
#
_entry.id   AF-A0A651GU62-F1
#
_cell.length_a   1.000
_cell.length_b   1.000
_cell.length_c   1.000
_cell.angle_alpha   90.00
_cell.angle_beta   90.00
_cell.angle_gamma   90.00
#
_symmetry.space_group_name_H-M   'P 1'
#
loop_
_entity.id
_entity.type
_entity.pdbx_description
1 polymer ?
#
loop_
_entity_poly.entity_id
_entity_poly.type
_entity_poly.pdbx_seq_one_letter_code
_entity_poly.pdbx_strand_id
1 'polypeptide(L)'
;MSVIRSFGERYATALADPDVRAGLTAFQRGWRVSRDAAIAELEAQEGRSFDELRAELAAIKDGVLADWEHHLDTFTANATAAGAEVVRVATPGEANALITERMQAAGADLMVKGKSMVSEEMGLNSHLEAAGMTPVETDLGEWILQLAEETPSHLVMPAIHKRKEVIAELFERVLERPFPPDDIDRMVKAARTELRERFLASSVGLSGANALITEGGSILLVCNEGNNRMSVALPKLHVVTAGIEKLLPTYADAMKQVRLLGRSATGQPITVYTNFLTGPRPGQEQLIVLLDNGRTAMAEDPDVAAALRCIRCGACADVCPPYGVVGGHAFGHVYTGAIGLVNTSFHHGIEAAAGPQSLCVSCGACATVCPVEIPLPVQILEIRENVARSGGSGTAGRVTRLALRAFQHPTLVDLGLRAVGVATTPLRRDGVTALPSALTARGPLAERIGWRTPPAVPARPARDTLRHGRLEEPPRLAEQPLAGRKVQLFLQCVSDRMAPDIPIAAAKLLRAAGAQVTVPRDQHCCGLPAYDSGEQDTARSMVRQTMAALADSADVVTPASSCLAMIGHDAPYLLRGDVAEVERAQELAGRTYDLISYLT
;
A
#
# COMPACT_ATOMS: atom_id res chain seq x y z
N MET A 1 -10.39 -1.67 -24.29
CA MET A 1 -10.13 -1.08 -22.96
C MET A 1 -10.91 0.21 -22.85
N SER A 2 -11.87 0.31 -21.93
CA SER A 2 -12.20 1.61 -21.36
C SER A 2 -10.90 2.23 -20.87
N VAL A 3 -10.50 3.37 -21.45
CA VAL A 3 -9.23 4.02 -21.13
C VAL A 3 -9.27 4.40 -19.66
N ILE A 4 -8.39 3.81 -18.84
CA ILE A 4 -8.28 4.22 -17.43
C ILE A 4 -7.94 5.71 -17.41
N ARG A 5 -8.81 6.49 -16.77
CA ARG A 5 -8.66 7.95 -16.65
C ARG A 5 -7.34 8.29 -15.97
N SER A 6 -6.82 9.49 -16.23
CA SER A 6 -5.58 9.94 -15.62
C SER A 6 -5.69 9.93 -14.09
N PHE A 7 -4.56 9.75 -13.40
CA PHE A 7 -4.54 9.79 -11.93
C PHE A 7 -5.18 11.07 -11.37
N GLY A 8 -4.91 12.23 -11.98
CA GLY A 8 -5.48 13.51 -11.54
C GLY A 8 -7.01 13.54 -11.62
N GLU A 9 -7.59 13.00 -12.70
CA GLU A 9 -9.05 12.90 -12.84
C GLU A 9 -9.64 11.93 -11.83
N ARG A 10 -9.07 10.73 -11.70
CA ARG A 10 -9.54 9.73 -10.72
C ARG A 10 -9.51 10.27 -9.30
N TYR A 11 -8.41 10.94 -8.93
CA TYR A 11 -8.23 11.56 -7.62
C TYR A 11 -9.24 12.67 -7.36
N ALA A 12 -9.45 13.58 -8.33
CA ALA A 12 -10.40 14.68 -8.19
C ALA A 12 -11.85 14.18 -8.11
N THR A 13 -12.23 13.19 -8.94
CA THR A 13 -13.55 12.57 -8.89
C THR A 13 -13.80 11.93 -7.53
N ALA A 14 -12.84 11.14 -7.02
CA ALA A 14 -12.99 10.49 -5.73
C ALA A 14 -13.08 11.47 -4.55
N LEU A 15 -12.29 12.56 -4.56
CA LEU A 15 -12.38 13.61 -3.54
C LEU A 15 -13.72 14.36 -3.54
N ALA A 16 -14.37 14.46 -4.69
CA ALA A 16 -15.65 15.12 -4.84
C ALA A 16 -16.84 14.23 -4.41
N ASP A 17 -16.61 12.94 -4.17
CA ASP A 17 -17.63 11.97 -3.78
C ASP A 17 -17.66 11.78 -2.23
N PRO A 18 -18.62 12.40 -1.52
CA PRO A 18 -18.71 12.26 -0.07
C PRO A 18 -19.15 10.86 0.38
N ASP A 19 -19.82 10.08 -0.48
CA ASP A 19 -20.35 8.77 -0.14
C ASP A 19 -19.22 7.75 -0.03
N VAL A 20 -18.24 7.80 -0.94
CA VAL A 20 -17.03 6.96 -0.90
C VAL A 20 -16.32 7.13 0.44
N ARG A 21 -16.08 8.37 0.85
CA ARG A 21 -15.39 8.66 2.12
C ARG A 21 -16.19 8.17 3.34
N ALA A 22 -17.49 8.44 3.38
CA ALA A 22 -18.34 8.06 4.50
C ALA A 22 -18.44 6.53 4.64
N GLY A 23 -18.73 5.83 3.54
CA GLY A 23 -18.87 4.38 3.51
C GLY A 23 -17.57 3.66 3.89
N LEU A 24 -16.45 4.06 3.30
CA LEU A 24 -15.16 3.43 3.59
C LEU A 24 -14.69 3.71 5.01
N THR A 25 -14.86 4.93 5.53
CA THR A 25 -14.48 5.25 6.92
C THR A 25 -15.25 4.38 7.93
N ALA A 26 -16.55 4.18 7.73
CA ALA A 26 -17.36 3.31 8.58
C ALA A 26 -16.89 1.85 8.50
N PHE A 27 -16.66 1.36 7.28
CA PHE A 27 -16.12 0.03 7.05
C PHE A 27 -14.76 -0.18 7.73
N GLN A 28 -13.79 0.72 7.57
CA GLN A 28 -12.44 0.56 8.15
C GLN A 28 -12.46 0.44 9.68
N ARG A 29 -13.36 1.19 10.34
CA ARG A 29 -13.53 1.11 11.80
C ARG A 29 -14.12 -0.24 12.21
N GLY A 30 -15.16 -0.70 11.52
CA GLY A 30 -15.78 -2.01 11.78
C GLY A 30 -14.82 -3.17 11.51
N TRP A 31 -14.10 -3.11 10.39
CA TRP A 31 -13.09 -4.09 9.99
C TRP A 31 -11.98 -4.23 11.03
N ARG A 32 -11.47 -3.12 11.58
CA ARG A 32 -10.43 -3.20 12.63
C ARG A 32 -10.91 -3.97 13.84
N VAL A 33 -12.12 -3.68 14.32
CA VAL A 33 -12.70 -4.36 15.49
C VAL A 33 -12.89 -5.86 15.21
N SER A 34 -13.48 -6.22 14.06
CA SER A 34 -13.71 -7.63 13.74
C SER A 34 -12.41 -8.41 13.51
N ARG A 35 -11.43 -7.79 12.83
CA ARG A 35 -10.10 -8.37 12.62
C ARG A 35 -9.40 -8.61 13.95
N ASP A 36 -9.31 -7.60 14.81
CA ASP A 36 -8.57 -7.70 16.06
C ASP A 36 -9.18 -8.78 16.97
N ALA A 37 -10.51 -8.90 17.01
CA ALA A 37 -11.19 -9.99 17.70
C ALA A 37 -10.86 -11.38 17.11
N ALA A 38 -10.87 -11.52 15.78
CA ALA A 38 -10.58 -12.78 15.11
C ALA A 38 -9.10 -13.21 15.23
N ILE A 39 -8.18 -12.24 15.31
CA ILE A 39 -6.76 -12.47 15.59
C ILE A 39 -6.57 -12.89 17.05
N ALA A 40 -7.16 -12.19 18.01
CA ALA A 40 -7.07 -12.56 19.43
C ALA A 40 -7.63 -13.97 19.68
N GLU A 41 -8.73 -14.34 19.01
CA GLU A 41 -9.27 -15.70 19.05
C GLU A 41 -8.27 -16.73 18.53
N LEU A 42 -7.59 -16.45 17.41
CA LEU A 42 -6.56 -17.33 16.85
C LEU A 42 -5.38 -17.50 17.80
N GLU A 43 -4.89 -16.41 18.37
CA GLU A 43 -3.76 -16.44 19.31
C GLU A 43 -4.09 -17.28 20.55
N ALA A 44 -5.31 -17.15 21.07
CA ALA A 44 -5.79 -17.96 22.18
C ALA A 44 -5.92 -19.46 21.80
N GLN A 45 -6.31 -19.78 20.57
CA GLN A 45 -6.45 -21.16 20.08
C GLN A 45 -5.10 -21.83 19.82
N GLU A 46 -4.15 -21.11 19.23
CA GLU A 46 -2.84 -21.65 18.82
C GLU A 46 -1.78 -21.56 19.93
N GLY A 47 -1.98 -20.69 20.94
CA GLY A 47 -0.97 -20.38 21.94
C GLY A 47 0.26 -19.68 21.36
N ARG A 48 0.10 -19.03 20.19
CA ARG A 48 1.13 -18.32 19.43
C ARG A 48 0.61 -16.95 19.03
N SER A 49 1.48 -15.95 19.06
CA SER A 49 1.14 -14.59 18.63
C SER A 49 0.92 -14.50 17.12
N PHE A 50 0.17 -13.49 16.68
CA PHE A 50 -0.01 -13.17 15.28
C PHE A 50 1.32 -12.89 14.58
N ASP A 51 2.26 -12.26 15.28
CA ASP A 51 3.61 -11.98 14.80
C ASP A 51 4.37 -13.27 14.46
N GLU A 52 4.31 -14.29 15.34
CA GLU A 52 4.91 -15.60 15.06
C GLU A 52 4.26 -16.31 13.88
N LEU A 53 2.93 -16.20 13.74
CA LEU A 53 2.18 -16.84 12.65
C LEU A 53 2.44 -16.18 11.30
N ARG A 54 2.50 -14.84 11.24
CA ARG A 54 2.80 -14.11 10.00
C ARG A 54 4.26 -14.26 9.59
N ALA A 55 5.19 -14.32 10.55
CA ALA A 55 6.61 -14.57 10.29
C ALA A 55 6.84 -15.97 9.70
N GLU A 56 6.13 -16.99 10.20
CA GLU A 56 6.19 -18.34 9.64
C GLU A 56 5.75 -18.36 8.18
N LEU A 57 4.60 -17.75 7.86
CA LEU A 57 4.12 -17.72 6.47
C LEU A 57 5.03 -16.87 5.56
N ALA A 58 5.57 -15.77 6.07
CA ALA A 58 6.53 -14.95 5.33
C ALA A 58 7.80 -15.76 4.99
N ALA A 59 8.36 -16.50 5.95
CA ALA A 59 9.53 -17.35 5.73
C ALA A 59 9.28 -18.46 4.71
N ILE A 60 8.08 -19.07 4.70
CA ILE A 60 7.69 -20.04 3.67
C ILE A 60 7.67 -19.38 2.29
N LYS A 61 7.05 -18.20 2.18
CA LYS A 61 6.98 -17.47 0.92
C LYS A 61 8.38 -17.04 0.45
N ASP A 62 9.28 -16.68 1.36
CA ASP A 62 10.68 -16.38 1.03
C ASP A 62 11.45 -17.58 0.53
N GLY A 63 11.28 -18.74 1.17
CA GLY A 63 11.85 -20.00 0.67
C GLY A 63 11.39 -20.30 -0.76
N VAL A 64 10.09 -20.08 -1.04
CA VAL A 64 9.56 -20.23 -2.40
C VAL A 64 10.17 -19.22 -3.37
N LEU A 65 10.34 -17.95 -2.98
CA LEU A 65 10.94 -16.93 -3.85
C LEU A 65 12.42 -17.19 -4.13
N ALA A 66 13.16 -17.75 -3.17
CA ALA A 66 14.57 -18.08 -3.33
C ALA A 66 14.83 -19.20 -4.35
N ASP A 67 13.86 -20.10 -4.55
CA ASP A 67 13.96 -21.24 -5.48
C ASP A 67 12.67 -21.41 -6.32
N TRP A 68 12.15 -20.29 -6.83
CA TRP A 68 10.83 -20.23 -7.44
C TRP A 68 10.72 -21.07 -8.72
N GLU A 69 11.82 -21.21 -9.48
CA GLU A 69 11.88 -22.04 -10.69
C GLU A 69 11.67 -23.52 -10.35
N HIS A 70 12.35 -24.03 -9.32
CA HIS A 70 12.17 -25.41 -8.88
C HIS A 70 10.74 -25.68 -8.39
N HIS A 71 10.17 -24.76 -7.62
CA HIS A 71 8.78 -24.87 -7.17
C HIS A 71 7.79 -24.84 -8.33
N LEU A 72 8.03 -24.00 -9.34
CA LEU A 72 7.22 -23.91 -10.54
C LEU A 72 7.30 -25.18 -11.38
N ASP A 73 8.50 -25.73 -11.58
CA ASP A 73 8.71 -26.98 -12.31
C ASP A 73 8.03 -28.16 -11.60
N THR A 74 8.16 -28.22 -10.27
CA THR A 74 7.51 -29.24 -9.44
C THR A 74 5.99 -29.15 -9.52
N PHE A 75 5.43 -27.94 -9.41
CA PHE A 75 3.99 -27.73 -9.60
C PHE A 75 3.54 -28.15 -11.00
N THR A 76 4.27 -27.73 -12.04
CA THR A 76 3.97 -28.03 -13.44
C THR A 76 3.95 -29.54 -13.68
N ALA A 77 4.96 -30.26 -13.20
CA ALA A 77 5.03 -31.71 -13.33
C ALA A 77 3.87 -32.41 -12.61
N ASN A 78 3.56 -32.01 -11.38
CA ASN A 78 2.49 -32.64 -10.59
C ASN A 78 1.09 -32.31 -11.13
N ALA A 79 0.85 -31.08 -11.57
CA ALA A 79 -0.41 -30.69 -12.17
C ALA A 79 -0.63 -31.40 -13.52
N THR A 80 0.44 -31.54 -14.33
CA THR A 80 0.41 -32.31 -15.58
C THR A 80 0.14 -33.79 -15.33
N ALA A 81 0.78 -34.39 -14.31
CA ALA A 81 0.52 -35.76 -13.89
C ALA A 81 -0.93 -35.97 -13.41
N ALA A 82 -1.54 -34.94 -12.82
CA ALA A 82 -2.95 -34.92 -12.45
C ALA A 82 -3.92 -34.70 -13.63
N GLY A 83 -3.40 -34.47 -14.84
CA GLY A 83 -4.18 -34.34 -16.08
C GLY A 83 -4.49 -32.91 -16.50
N ALA A 84 -3.86 -31.89 -15.90
CA ALA A 84 -3.98 -30.50 -16.34
C ALA A 84 -2.97 -30.17 -17.45
N GLU A 85 -3.34 -29.31 -18.39
CA GLU A 85 -2.38 -28.61 -19.25
C GLU A 85 -1.86 -27.38 -18.50
N VAL A 86 -0.55 -27.20 -18.38
CA VAL A 86 0.05 -26.03 -17.72
C VAL A 86 0.88 -25.24 -18.72
N VAL A 87 0.56 -23.96 -18.89
CA VAL A 87 1.26 -23.07 -19.81
C VAL A 87 1.70 -21.81 -19.08
N ARG A 88 3.00 -21.55 -19.09
CA ARG A 88 3.58 -20.28 -18.62
C ARG A 88 3.65 -19.29 -19.78
N VAL A 89 3.20 -18.07 -19.55
CA VAL A 89 3.23 -16.97 -20.51
C VAL A 89 3.86 -15.73 -19.89
N ALA A 90 4.59 -14.96 -20.70
CA ALA A 90 5.30 -13.78 -20.23
C ALA A 90 4.37 -12.58 -20.11
N THR A 91 3.43 -12.44 -21.05
CA THR A 91 2.65 -11.21 -21.21
C THR A 91 1.14 -11.45 -21.13
N PRO A 92 0.37 -10.42 -20.72
CA PRO A 92 -1.09 -10.42 -20.86
C PRO A 92 -1.60 -10.77 -22.26
N GLY A 93 -0.91 -10.30 -23.30
CA GLY A 93 -1.31 -10.54 -24.69
C GLY A 93 -1.23 -12.02 -25.08
N GLU A 94 -0.16 -12.71 -24.68
CA GLU A 94 0.00 -14.15 -24.89
C GLU A 94 -1.08 -14.95 -24.15
N ALA A 95 -1.33 -14.60 -22.88
CA ALA A 95 -2.36 -15.22 -22.06
C ALA A 95 -3.76 -15.08 -22.70
N ASN A 96 -4.10 -13.87 -23.14
CA ASN A 96 -5.35 -13.56 -23.80
C ASN A 96 -5.51 -14.31 -25.14
N ALA A 97 -4.45 -14.37 -25.95
CA ALA A 97 -4.47 -15.08 -27.22
C ALA A 97 -4.69 -16.59 -27.01
N LEU A 98 -3.98 -17.19 -26.05
CA LEU A 98 -4.13 -18.61 -25.71
C LEU A 98 -5.54 -18.95 -25.24
N ILE A 99 -6.11 -18.15 -24.34
CA ILE A 99 -7.47 -18.38 -23.83
C ILE A 99 -8.49 -18.26 -24.97
N THR A 100 -8.36 -17.25 -25.83
CA THR A 100 -9.23 -17.05 -26.99
C THR A 100 -9.13 -18.23 -27.97
N GLU A 101 -7.93 -18.70 -28.28
CA GLU A 101 -7.70 -19.89 -29.12
C GLU A 101 -8.40 -21.12 -28.54
N ARG A 102 -8.27 -21.35 -27.22
CA ARG A 102 -8.89 -22.51 -26.54
C ARG A 102 -10.41 -22.41 -26.51
N MET A 103 -10.97 -21.22 -26.34
CA MET A 103 -12.41 -21.00 -26.47
C MET A 103 -12.91 -21.28 -27.90
N GLN A 104 -12.19 -20.82 -28.92
CA GLN A 104 -12.52 -21.09 -30.33
C GLN A 104 -12.45 -22.59 -30.65
N ALA A 105 -11.42 -23.27 -30.19
CA ALA A 105 -11.26 -24.72 -30.37
C ALA A 105 -12.40 -25.51 -29.68
N ALA A 106 -12.87 -25.03 -28.53
CA ALA A 106 -14.03 -25.59 -27.84
C ALA A 106 -15.38 -25.23 -28.47
N GLY A 107 -15.40 -24.39 -29.53
CA GLY A 107 -16.63 -23.88 -30.14
C GLY A 107 -17.47 -23.05 -29.18
N ALA A 108 -16.83 -22.35 -28.24
CA ALA A 108 -17.47 -21.59 -27.17
C ALA A 108 -17.48 -20.09 -27.47
N ASP A 109 -18.65 -19.48 -27.37
CA ASP A 109 -18.86 -18.03 -27.44
C ASP A 109 -19.13 -17.40 -26.07
N LEU A 110 -19.44 -18.21 -25.05
CA LEU A 110 -19.72 -17.79 -23.68
C LEU A 110 -18.68 -18.36 -22.71
N MET A 111 -18.18 -17.51 -21.82
CA MET A 111 -17.36 -17.90 -20.66
C MET A 111 -18.01 -17.39 -19.38
N VAL A 112 -18.16 -18.27 -18.38
CA VAL A 112 -18.46 -17.86 -17.01
C VAL A 112 -17.17 -17.81 -16.20
N LYS A 113 -16.93 -16.72 -15.48
CA LYS A 113 -15.68 -16.55 -14.72
C LYS A 113 -15.95 -16.17 -13.28
N GLY A 114 -15.25 -16.85 -12.37
CA GLY A 114 -15.09 -16.36 -11.01
C GLY A 114 -14.15 -15.17 -10.96
N LYS A 115 -14.04 -14.57 -9.77
CA LYS A 115 -13.10 -13.48 -9.51
C LYS A 115 -11.65 -13.92 -9.73
N SER A 116 -10.91 -13.15 -10.52
CA SER A 116 -9.47 -13.34 -10.72
C SER A 116 -8.77 -12.00 -10.95
N MET A 117 -7.87 -11.62 -10.04
CA MET A 117 -7.05 -10.42 -10.24
C MET A 117 -6.17 -10.52 -11.51
N VAL A 118 -5.78 -11.73 -11.90
CA VAL A 118 -4.95 -11.95 -13.09
C VAL A 118 -5.75 -11.73 -14.37
N SER A 119 -7.05 -12.08 -14.40
CA SER A 119 -7.89 -11.73 -15.55
C SER A 119 -8.10 -10.22 -15.68
N GLU A 120 -8.16 -9.50 -14.56
CA GLU A 120 -8.18 -8.02 -14.54
C GLU A 120 -6.86 -7.42 -15.03
N GLU A 121 -5.71 -7.93 -14.57
CA GLU A 121 -4.37 -7.54 -15.08
C GLU A 121 -4.30 -7.70 -16.60
N MET A 122 -4.92 -8.75 -17.11
CA MET A 122 -4.91 -9.08 -18.53
C MET A 122 -5.89 -8.24 -19.37
N GLY A 123 -6.87 -7.59 -18.73
CA GLY A 123 -8.00 -6.99 -19.43
C GLY A 123 -8.80 -8.03 -20.24
N LEU A 124 -8.91 -9.25 -19.71
CA LEU A 124 -9.44 -10.42 -20.43
C LEU A 124 -10.86 -10.19 -20.93
N ASN A 125 -11.73 -9.56 -20.13
CA ASN A 125 -13.13 -9.35 -20.52
C ASN A 125 -13.22 -8.50 -21.80
N SER A 126 -12.55 -7.34 -21.81
CA SER A 126 -12.48 -6.47 -23.00
C SER A 126 -11.84 -7.15 -24.21
N HIS A 127 -10.87 -8.04 -23.99
CA HIS A 127 -10.24 -8.81 -25.07
C HIS A 127 -11.22 -9.80 -25.70
N LEU A 128 -11.92 -10.58 -24.88
CA LEU A 128 -12.89 -11.57 -25.35
C LEU A 128 -14.08 -10.91 -26.04
N GLU A 129 -14.59 -9.80 -25.51
CA GLU A 129 -15.64 -8.99 -26.14
C GLU A 129 -15.22 -8.49 -27.54
N ALA A 130 -13.98 -8.00 -27.67
CA ALA A 130 -13.43 -7.59 -28.97
C ALA A 130 -13.25 -8.76 -29.95
N ALA A 131 -13.10 -9.98 -29.43
CA ALA A 131 -13.05 -11.22 -30.22
C ALA A 131 -14.44 -11.81 -30.52
N GLY A 132 -15.53 -11.13 -30.14
CA GLY A 132 -16.91 -11.58 -30.37
C GLY A 132 -17.40 -12.63 -29.38
N MET A 133 -16.73 -12.79 -28.24
CA MET A 133 -17.11 -13.69 -27.16
C MET A 133 -17.73 -12.92 -26.00
N THR A 134 -18.51 -13.61 -25.17
CA THR A 134 -19.22 -13.06 -24.02
C THR A 134 -18.62 -13.59 -22.72
N PRO A 135 -17.76 -12.83 -22.03
CA PRO A 135 -17.36 -13.14 -20.66
C PRO A 135 -18.44 -12.69 -19.68
N VAL A 136 -18.74 -13.50 -18.66
CA VAL A 136 -19.71 -13.18 -17.60
C VAL A 136 -19.08 -13.41 -16.24
N GLU A 137 -18.96 -12.34 -15.45
CA GLU A 137 -18.56 -12.41 -14.05
C GLU A 137 -19.63 -13.13 -13.22
N THR A 138 -19.20 -14.00 -12.31
CA THR A 138 -20.11 -14.79 -11.48
C THR A 138 -20.02 -14.50 -9.99
N ASP A 139 -19.04 -13.71 -9.57
CA ASP A 139 -18.99 -13.09 -8.24
C ASP A 139 -19.99 -11.93 -8.26
N LEU A 140 -20.85 -11.81 -7.24
CA LEU A 140 -21.91 -10.80 -7.25
C LEU A 140 -21.34 -9.38 -7.37
N GLY A 141 -20.25 -9.11 -6.66
CA GLY A 141 -19.61 -7.81 -6.69
C GLY A 141 -19.00 -7.50 -8.04
N GLU A 142 -18.26 -8.45 -8.64
CA GLU A 142 -17.70 -8.28 -9.99
C GLU A 142 -18.79 -8.16 -11.06
N TRP A 143 -19.89 -8.93 -10.93
CA TRP A 143 -21.02 -8.84 -11.85
C TRP A 143 -21.72 -7.49 -11.81
N ILE A 144 -21.93 -6.93 -10.61
CA ILE A 144 -22.46 -5.56 -10.43
C ILE A 144 -21.57 -4.55 -11.16
N LEU A 145 -20.24 -4.70 -11.08
CA LEU A 145 -19.31 -3.80 -11.75
C LEU A 145 -19.27 -3.99 -13.26
N GLN A 146 -19.37 -5.23 -13.74
CA GLN A 146 -19.50 -5.54 -15.15
C GLN A 146 -20.73 -4.86 -15.74
N LEU A 147 -21.89 -4.94 -15.06
CA LEU A 147 -23.12 -4.25 -15.47
C LEU A 147 -23.00 -2.72 -15.40
N ALA A 148 -22.14 -2.20 -14.52
CA ALA A 148 -21.89 -0.77 -14.37
C ALA A 148 -20.78 -0.25 -15.31
N GLU A 149 -20.11 -1.12 -16.05
CA GLU A 149 -18.89 -0.79 -16.84
C GLU A 149 -17.79 -0.13 -15.99
N GLU A 150 -17.64 -0.60 -14.74
CA GLU A 150 -16.67 -0.09 -13.77
C GLU A 150 -15.61 -1.13 -13.43
N THR A 151 -14.43 -0.67 -13.00
CA THR A 151 -13.38 -1.53 -12.44
C THR A 151 -13.60 -1.78 -10.94
N PRO A 152 -13.04 -2.85 -10.36
CA PRO A 152 -13.04 -3.06 -8.91
C PRO A 152 -12.38 -1.95 -8.10
N SER A 153 -12.93 -1.61 -6.94
CA SER A 153 -12.28 -0.72 -5.97
C SER A 153 -11.62 -1.48 -4.81
N HIS A 154 -11.89 -2.78 -4.64
CA HIS A 154 -11.26 -3.58 -3.57
C HIS A 154 -10.93 -5.01 -3.98
N LEU A 155 -9.82 -5.54 -3.46
CA LEU A 155 -9.32 -6.89 -3.76
C LEU A 155 -10.28 -8.00 -3.29
N VAL A 156 -11.05 -7.77 -2.23
CA VAL A 156 -11.98 -8.78 -1.66
C VAL A 156 -13.44 -8.41 -1.87
N MET A 157 -13.77 -7.11 -1.84
CA MET A 157 -15.14 -6.59 -1.87
C MET A 157 -15.27 -5.59 -3.04
N PRO A 158 -15.28 -6.06 -4.29
CA PRO A 158 -14.95 -5.24 -5.46
C PRO A 158 -15.87 -4.01 -5.63
N ALA A 159 -17.15 -4.14 -5.26
CA ALA A 159 -18.15 -3.07 -5.30
C ALA A 159 -18.33 -2.30 -3.98
N ILE A 160 -17.37 -2.31 -3.05
CA ILE A 160 -17.48 -1.68 -1.71
C ILE A 160 -17.79 -0.17 -1.76
N HIS A 161 -17.45 0.51 -2.85
CA HIS A 161 -17.74 1.92 -3.07
C HIS A 161 -19.19 2.20 -3.46
N LYS A 162 -19.98 1.18 -3.82
CA LYS A 162 -21.37 1.35 -4.24
C LYS A 162 -22.33 1.14 -3.08
N ARG A 163 -23.23 2.11 -2.89
CA ARG A 163 -24.35 1.98 -1.96
C ARG A 163 -25.46 1.11 -2.54
N LYS A 164 -26.26 0.50 -1.68
CA LYS A 164 -27.37 -0.39 -2.07
C LYS A 164 -28.41 0.31 -2.95
N GLU A 165 -28.62 1.62 -2.76
CA GLU A 165 -29.54 2.42 -3.58
C GLU A 165 -29.06 2.51 -5.04
N VAL A 166 -27.76 2.74 -5.25
CA VAL A 166 -27.15 2.81 -6.59
C VAL A 166 -27.20 1.45 -7.27
N ILE A 167 -27.02 0.36 -6.52
CA ILE A 167 -27.11 -1.01 -7.05
C ILE A 167 -28.55 -1.33 -7.47
N ALA A 168 -29.54 -0.92 -6.67
CA ALA A 168 -30.94 -1.09 -7.00
C ALA A 168 -31.31 -0.37 -8.30
N GLU A 169 -30.94 0.90 -8.45
CA GLU A 169 -31.15 1.68 -9.69
C GLU A 169 -30.46 1.03 -10.91
N LEU A 170 -29.26 0.49 -10.73
CA LEU A 170 -28.56 -0.26 -11.77
C LEU A 170 -29.34 -1.50 -12.19
N PHE A 171 -29.83 -2.29 -11.23
CA PHE A 171 -30.60 -3.50 -11.51
C PHE A 171 -31.95 -3.18 -12.16
N GLU A 172 -32.62 -2.10 -11.75
CA GLU A 172 -33.86 -1.66 -12.40
C GLU A 172 -33.63 -1.30 -13.87
N ARG A 173 -32.55 -0.57 -14.15
CA ARG A 173 -32.20 -0.16 -15.52
C ARG A 173 -31.83 -1.36 -16.40
N VAL A 174 -31.02 -2.29 -15.88
CA VAL A 174 -30.46 -3.40 -16.68
C VAL A 174 -31.45 -4.56 -16.82
N LEU A 175 -32.22 -4.86 -15.78
CA LEU A 175 -33.14 -6.00 -15.75
C LEU A 175 -34.59 -5.60 -16.03
N GLU A 176 -34.84 -4.32 -16.31
CA GLU A 176 -36.12 -3.76 -16.73
C GLU A 176 -37.30 -4.12 -15.78
N ARG A 177 -37.02 -4.20 -14.47
CA ARG A 177 -38.02 -4.53 -13.42
C ARG A 177 -37.67 -3.84 -12.10
N PRO A 178 -38.65 -3.54 -11.22
CA PRO A 178 -38.40 -2.76 -10.01
C PRO A 178 -37.56 -3.51 -8.98
N PHE A 179 -36.71 -2.77 -8.25
CA PHE A 179 -35.88 -3.21 -7.14
C PHE A 179 -35.88 -2.16 -6.03
N PRO A 180 -36.64 -2.36 -4.94
CA PRO A 180 -36.56 -1.49 -3.78
C PRO A 180 -35.15 -1.53 -3.16
N PRO A 181 -34.51 -0.38 -2.88
CA PRO A 181 -33.18 -0.33 -2.28
C PRO A 181 -33.01 -1.08 -0.95
N ASP A 182 -34.09 -1.17 -0.16
CA ASP A 182 -34.08 -1.86 1.13
C ASP A 182 -34.29 -3.39 1.01
N ASP A 183 -34.63 -3.90 -0.17
CA ASP A 183 -34.86 -5.33 -0.42
C ASP A 183 -33.62 -5.99 -1.05
N ILE A 184 -32.56 -6.11 -0.24
CA ILE A 184 -31.30 -6.74 -0.63
C ILE A 184 -31.50 -8.18 -1.07
N ASP A 185 -32.38 -8.92 -0.38
CA ASP A 185 -32.70 -10.30 -0.69
C ASP A 185 -33.25 -10.46 -2.12
N ARG A 186 -34.12 -9.55 -2.56
CA ARG A 186 -34.63 -9.55 -3.93
C ARG A 186 -33.54 -9.29 -4.96
N MET A 187 -32.63 -8.35 -4.71
CA MET A 187 -31.48 -8.09 -5.60
C MET A 187 -30.58 -9.33 -5.73
N VAL A 188 -30.22 -9.95 -4.61
CA VAL A 188 -29.37 -11.16 -4.60
C VAL A 188 -30.06 -12.34 -5.29
N LYS A 189 -31.36 -12.54 -5.06
CA LYS A 189 -32.14 -13.59 -5.74
C LYS A 189 -32.22 -13.36 -7.24
N ALA A 190 -32.41 -12.12 -7.69
CA ALA A 190 -32.39 -11.77 -9.10
C ALA A 190 -31.04 -12.12 -9.74
N ALA A 191 -29.93 -11.64 -9.17
CA ALA A 191 -28.58 -11.96 -9.65
C ALA A 191 -28.36 -13.47 -9.76
N ARG A 192 -28.78 -14.23 -8.75
CA ARG A 192 -28.69 -15.70 -8.74
C ARG A 192 -29.48 -16.34 -9.88
N THR A 193 -30.66 -15.83 -10.20
CA THR A 193 -31.48 -16.32 -11.33
C THR A 193 -30.79 -16.03 -12.65
N GLU A 194 -30.37 -14.78 -12.90
CA GLU A 194 -29.69 -14.38 -14.14
C GLU A 194 -28.41 -15.21 -14.38
N LEU A 195 -27.57 -15.35 -13.35
CA LEU A 195 -26.31 -16.09 -13.46
C LEU A 195 -26.51 -17.59 -13.62
N ARG A 196 -27.61 -18.17 -13.09
CA ARG A 196 -27.88 -19.62 -13.18
C ARG A 196 -27.99 -20.08 -14.63
N GLU A 197 -28.64 -19.31 -15.48
CA GLU A 197 -28.80 -19.63 -16.89
C GLU A 197 -27.44 -19.61 -17.60
N ARG A 198 -26.61 -18.60 -17.30
CA ARG A 198 -25.25 -18.48 -17.86
C ARG A 198 -24.36 -19.64 -17.48
N PHE A 199 -24.40 -20.07 -16.21
CA PHE A 199 -23.65 -21.24 -15.75
C PHE A 199 -24.00 -22.52 -16.49
N LEU A 200 -25.27 -22.72 -16.84
CA LEU A 200 -25.73 -23.92 -17.53
C LEU A 200 -25.46 -23.87 -19.04
N ALA A 201 -25.46 -22.67 -19.62
CA ALA A 201 -25.20 -22.47 -21.04
C ALA A 201 -23.70 -22.51 -21.40
N SER A 202 -22.83 -22.10 -20.46
CA SER A 202 -21.40 -21.94 -20.74
C SER A 202 -20.65 -23.28 -20.81
N SER A 203 -19.92 -23.50 -21.90
CA SER A 203 -19.00 -24.64 -22.07
C SER A 203 -17.59 -24.36 -21.54
N VAL A 204 -17.28 -23.10 -21.24
CA VAL A 204 -15.98 -22.66 -20.68
C VAL A 204 -16.18 -21.96 -19.33
N GLY A 205 -15.33 -22.30 -18.38
CA GLY A 205 -15.33 -21.74 -17.03
C GLY A 205 -13.95 -21.24 -16.65
N LEU A 206 -13.86 -20.06 -16.05
CA LEU A 206 -12.59 -19.51 -15.54
C LEU A 206 -12.61 -19.38 -14.02
N SER A 207 -11.50 -19.74 -13.38
CA SER A 207 -11.21 -19.39 -11.99
C SER A 207 -9.85 -18.72 -11.85
N GLY A 208 -9.67 -17.96 -10.76
CA GLY A 208 -8.35 -17.61 -10.28
C GLY A 208 -7.67 -18.76 -9.55
N ALA A 209 -6.69 -18.41 -8.71
CA ALA A 209 -6.13 -19.25 -7.67
C ALA A 209 -5.77 -18.39 -6.45
N ASN A 210 -6.01 -18.86 -5.24
CA ASN A 210 -5.49 -18.24 -4.01
C ASN A 210 -4.09 -18.75 -3.67
N ALA A 211 -3.80 -20.01 -4.00
CA ALA A 211 -2.46 -20.60 -3.99
C ALA A 211 -2.36 -21.75 -5.02
N LEU A 212 -1.14 -22.05 -5.44
CA LEU A 212 -0.76 -23.18 -6.27
C LEU A 212 0.13 -24.10 -5.42
N ILE A 213 -0.30 -25.33 -5.15
CA ILE A 213 0.34 -26.21 -4.17
C ILE A 213 1.27 -27.16 -4.91
N THR A 214 2.58 -27.01 -4.71
CA THR A 214 3.58 -27.71 -5.52
C THR A 214 3.55 -29.21 -5.32
N GLU A 215 3.42 -29.70 -4.08
CA GLU A 215 3.51 -31.14 -3.78
C GLU A 215 2.44 -32.01 -4.47
N GLY A 216 1.28 -31.41 -4.79
CA GLY A 216 0.15 -32.13 -5.38
C GLY A 216 -0.31 -31.60 -6.74
N GLY A 217 0.30 -30.51 -7.25
CA GLY A 217 -0.20 -29.86 -8.47
C GLY A 217 -1.60 -29.26 -8.31
N SER A 218 -1.96 -28.85 -7.09
CA SER A 218 -3.33 -28.49 -6.72
C SER A 218 -3.56 -26.99 -6.69
N ILE A 219 -4.79 -26.57 -7.01
CA ILE A 219 -5.22 -25.19 -6.93
C ILE A 219 -6.05 -25.01 -5.66
N LEU A 220 -5.65 -24.05 -4.81
CA LEU A 220 -6.47 -23.59 -3.71
C LEU A 220 -7.39 -22.46 -4.17
N LEU A 221 -8.70 -22.62 -3.98
CA LEU A 221 -9.72 -21.60 -4.20
C LEU A 221 -10.51 -21.34 -2.92
N VAL A 222 -10.57 -20.07 -2.51
CA VAL A 222 -11.47 -19.63 -1.45
C VAL A 222 -12.55 -18.71 -1.99
N CYS A 223 -13.79 -18.84 -1.49
CA CYS A 223 -14.87 -17.89 -1.79
C CYS A 223 -15.95 -17.92 -0.70
N ASN A 224 -16.81 -16.89 -0.71
CA ASN A 224 -17.93 -16.78 0.23
C ASN A 224 -19.30 -17.08 -0.42
N GLU A 225 -19.38 -17.09 -1.75
CA GLU A 225 -20.66 -17.16 -2.48
C GLU A 225 -20.91 -18.52 -3.15
N GLY A 226 -19.89 -19.39 -3.24
CA GLY A 226 -19.99 -20.72 -3.85
C GLY A 226 -20.07 -20.74 -5.37
N ASN A 227 -20.13 -19.57 -6.02
CA ASN A 227 -20.12 -19.35 -7.48
C ASN A 227 -18.96 -20.05 -8.19
N ASN A 228 -17.75 -20.01 -7.62
CA ASN A 228 -16.57 -20.68 -8.19
C ASN A 228 -16.80 -22.16 -8.43
N ARG A 229 -17.54 -22.87 -7.56
CA ARG A 229 -17.82 -24.30 -7.75
C ARG A 229 -18.59 -24.54 -9.04
N MET A 230 -19.49 -23.64 -9.42
CA MET A 230 -20.23 -23.73 -10.68
C MET A 230 -19.36 -23.37 -11.88
N SER A 231 -18.50 -22.34 -11.77
CA SER A 231 -17.55 -21.98 -12.83
C SER A 231 -16.53 -23.10 -13.09
N VAL A 232 -16.14 -23.84 -12.06
CA VAL A 232 -15.18 -24.95 -12.18
C VAL A 232 -15.89 -26.25 -12.60
N ALA A 233 -17.03 -26.59 -11.99
CA ALA A 233 -17.61 -27.93 -12.08
C ALA A 233 -18.79 -28.09 -13.06
N LEU A 234 -19.12 -27.12 -13.89
CA LEU A 234 -20.11 -27.30 -14.95
C LEU A 234 -19.49 -27.30 -16.36
N PRO A 235 -18.57 -26.37 -16.68
CA PRO A 235 -17.99 -26.24 -18.01
C PRO A 235 -17.14 -27.44 -18.42
N LYS A 236 -17.06 -27.70 -19.73
CA LYS A 236 -16.23 -28.77 -20.32
C LYS A 236 -14.76 -28.39 -20.32
N LEU A 237 -14.45 -27.09 -20.45
CA LEU A 237 -13.12 -26.53 -20.32
C LEU A 237 -13.05 -25.66 -19.06
N HIS A 238 -12.14 -25.99 -18.15
CA HIS A 238 -11.81 -25.17 -16.98
C HIS A 238 -10.47 -24.47 -17.18
N VAL A 239 -10.52 -23.14 -17.30
CA VAL A 239 -9.34 -22.28 -17.38
C VAL A 239 -9.00 -21.75 -15.99
N VAL A 240 -7.74 -21.83 -15.59
CA VAL A 240 -7.21 -21.29 -14.35
C VAL A 240 -6.20 -20.22 -14.71
N THR A 241 -6.39 -19.00 -14.22
CA THR A 241 -5.39 -17.93 -14.36
C THR A 241 -4.73 -17.65 -13.02
N ALA A 242 -3.41 -17.69 -12.97
CA ALA A 242 -2.65 -17.38 -11.76
C ALA A 242 -1.33 -16.72 -12.12
N GLY A 243 -0.82 -15.88 -11.22
CA GLY A 243 0.55 -15.41 -11.33
C GLY A 243 1.53 -16.47 -10.80
N ILE A 244 2.76 -16.46 -11.30
CA ILE A 244 3.80 -17.43 -10.89
C ILE A 244 4.17 -17.34 -9.40
N GLU A 245 3.86 -16.23 -8.73
CA GLU A 245 4.16 -15.98 -7.31
C GLU A 245 3.23 -16.72 -6.34
N LYS A 246 2.16 -17.35 -6.84
CA LYS A 246 1.13 -17.98 -6.01
C LYS A 246 1.51 -19.35 -5.44
N LEU A 247 2.74 -19.80 -5.66
CA LEU A 247 3.22 -21.10 -5.22
C LEU A 247 3.31 -21.21 -3.69
N LEU A 248 2.98 -22.39 -3.18
CA LEU A 248 3.20 -22.86 -1.81
C LEU A 248 3.66 -24.32 -1.85
N PRO A 249 4.65 -24.73 -1.03
CA PRO A 249 5.22 -26.06 -1.13
C PRO A 249 4.21 -27.18 -0.82
N THR A 250 3.48 -27.03 0.30
CA THR A 250 2.59 -28.08 0.83
C THR A 250 1.16 -27.62 1.10
N TYR A 251 0.23 -28.57 1.21
CA TYR A 251 -1.12 -28.38 1.72
C TYR A 251 -1.12 -27.83 3.15
N ALA A 252 -0.14 -28.22 3.98
CA ALA A 252 0.02 -27.68 5.32
C ALA A 252 0.32 -26.17 5.27
N ASP A 253 1.20 -25.74 4.35
CA ASP A 253 1.50 -24.32 4.13
C ASP A 253 0.29 -23.56 3.57
N ALA A 254 -0.48 -24.20 2.67
CA ALA A 254 -1.75 -23.66 2.19
C ALA A 254 -2.74 -23.42 3.35
N MET A 255 -2.81 -24.33 4.32
CA MET A 255 -3.65 -24.14 5.51
C MET A 255 -3.15 -23.02 6.42
N LYS A 256 -1.84 -22.78 6.52
CA LYS A 256 -1.29 -21.61 7.23
C LYS A 256 -1.75 -20.31 6.56
N GLN A 257 -1.72 -20.25 5.23
CA GLN A 257 -2.28 -19.11 4.48
C GLN A 257 -3.78 -18.95 4.73
N VAL A 258 -4.58 -20.03 4.70
CA VAL A 258 -6.04 -19.97 4.95
C VAL A 258 -6.35 -19.41 6.34
N ARG A 259 -5.60 -19.82 7.37
CA ARG A 259 -5.77 -19.34 8.75
C ARG A 259 -5.63 -17.82 8.87
N LEU A 260 -4.70 -17.23 8.11
CA LEU A 260 -4.44 -15.79 8.14
C LEU A 260 -5.30 -14.99 7.15
N LEU A 261 -5.68 -15.58 6.02
CA LEU A 261 -6.37 -14.91 4.93
C LEU A 261 -7.73 -14.33 5.35
N GLY A 262 -8.65 -15.19 5.84
CA GLY A 262 -10.00 -14.77 6.21
C GLY A 262 -10.03 -13.75 7.34
N ARG A 263 -9.16 -13.94 8.34
CA ARG A 263 -9.04 -13.04 9.49
C ARG A 263 -8.51 -11.68 9.09
N SER A 264 -7.50 -11.65 8.21
CA SER A 264 -6.93 -10.41 7.73
C SER A 264 -7.84 -9.67 6.76
N ALA A 265 -8.61 -10.40 5.94
CA ALA A 265 -9.48 -9.81 4.92
C ALA A 265 -10.81 -9.32 5.49
N THR A 266 -11.59 -10.23 6.10
CA THR A 266 -13.00 -9.99 6.46
C THR A 266 -13.26 -10.14 7.95
N GLY A 267 -12.23 -10.43 8.76
CA GLY A 267 -12.38 -10.77 10.18
C GLY A 267 -13.06 -12.12 10.40
N GLN A 268 -13.14 -12.98 9.38
CA GLN A 268 -13.73 -14.30 9.48
C GLN A 268 -12.68 -15.34 9.91
N PRO A 269 -12.99 -16.29 10.81
CA PRO A 269 -12.08 -17.37 11.16
C PRO A 269 -11.65 -18.22 9.95
N ILE A 270 -12.55 -18.41 8.99
CA ILE A 270 -12.32 -19.04 7.69
C ILE A 270 -13.43 -18.58 6.72
N THR A 271 -13.14 -18.55 5.42
CA THR A 271 -14.14 -18.28 4.39
C THR A 271 -15.14 -19.44 4.25
N VAL A 272 -16.33 -19.18 3.71
CA VAL A 272 -17.42 -20.19 3.63
C VAL A 272 -17.01 -21.43 2.82
N TYR A 273 -16.27 -21.24 1.73
CA TYR A 273 -15.78 -22.33 0.88
C TYR A 273 -14.26 -22.26 0.75
N THR A 274 -13.60 -23.40 0.97
CA THR A 274 -12.17 -23.62 0.75
C THR A 274 -12.02 -24.91 -0.05
N ASN A 275 -11.69 -24.79 -1.33
CA ASN A 275 -11.64 -25.91 -2.27
C ASN A 275 -10.19 -26.17 -2.68
N PHE A 276 -9.78 -27.43 -2.62
CA PHE A 276 -8.53 -27.92 -3.20
C PHE A 276 -8.89 -28.69 -4.46
N LEU A 277 -8.41 -28.24 -5.61
CA LEU A 277 -8.69 -28.83 -6.91
C LEU A 277 -7.43 -29.49 -7.45
N THR A 278 -7.47 -30.80 -7.66
CA THR A 278 -6.37 -31.59 -8.22
C THR A 278 -6.82 -32.21 -9.53
N GLY A 279 -6.30 -31.69 -10.63
CA GLY A 279 -6.64 -32.13 -11.98
C GLY A 279 -8.08 -31.82 -12.43
N PRO A 280 -8.41 -32.09 -13.70
CA PRO A 280 -9.77 -31.99 -14.21
C PRO A 280 -10.66 -33.13 -13.71
N ARG A 281 -11.97 -32.93 -13.77
CA ARG A 281 -12.94 -34.02 -13.59
C ARG A 281 -12.97 -34.94 -14.82
N PRO A 282 -13.49 -36.18 -14.69
CA PRO A 282 -13.68 -37.05 -15.84
C PRO A 282 -14.49 -36.36 -16.97
N GLY A 283 -13.93 -36.32 -18.18
CA GLY A 283 -14.55 -35.69 -19.34
C GLY A 283 -14.46 -34.16 -19.40
N GLN A 284 -13.68 -33.55 -18.50
CA GLN A 284 -13.36 -32.12 -18.49
C GLN A 284 -11.90 -31.92 -18.91
N GLU A 285 -11.63 -30.85 -19.64
CA GLU A 285 -10.28 -30.34 -19.92
C GLU A 285 -9.94 -29.25 -18.90
N GLN A 286 -8.69 -29.20 -18.45
CA GLN A 286 -8.21 -28.14 -17.56
C GLN A 286 -6.94 -27.51 -18.12
N LEU A 287 -6.96 -26.20 -18.26
CA LEU A 287 -5.84 -25.37 -18.69
C LEU A 287 -5.45 -24.42 -17.56
N ILE A 288 -4.20 -24.47 -17.12
CA ILE A 288 -3.62 -23.57 -16.13
C ILE A 288 -2.67 -22.60 -16.85
N VAL A 289 -3.06 -21.34 -16.93
CA VAL A 289 -2.27 -20.25 -17.51
C VAL A 289 -1.55 -19.51 -16.38
N LEU A 290 -0.23 -19.68 -16.33
CA LEU A 290 0.65 -19.03 -15.37
C LEU A 290 1.28 -17.78 -15.97
N LEU A 291 0.90 -16.62 -15.44
CA LEU A 291 1.31 -15.32 -15.94
C LEU A 291 2.53 -14.78 -15.19
N ASP A 292 3.57 -14.40 -15.92
CA ASP A 292 4.69 -13.63 -15.37
C ASP A 292 4.31 -12.16 -15.17
N ASN A 293 4.12 -11.40 -16.25
CA ASN A 293 3.76 -9.97 -16.23
C ASN A 293 4.65 -9.13 -15.28
N GLY A 294 5.97 -9.34 -15.34
CA GLY A 294 6.96 -8.59 -14.55
C GLY A 294 7.29 -9.20 -13.18
N ARG A 295 6.73 -10.38 -12.85
CA ARG A 295 6.98 -11.06 -11.56
C ARG A 295 8.40 -11.60 -11.46
N THR A 296 8.99 -12.15 -12.53
CA THR A 296 10.41 -12.53 -12.50
C THR A 296 11.30 -11.31 -12.26
N ALA A 297 11.08 -10.19 -12.95
CA ALA A 297 11.85 -8.96 -12.72
C ALA A 297 11.68 -8.41 -11.30
N MET A 298 10.48 -8.53 -10.73
CA MET A 298 10.19 -8.14 -9.35
C MET A 298 10.87 -9.06 -8.32
N ALA A 299 11.04 -10.36 -8.63
CA ALA A 299 11.74 -11.30 -7.77
C ALA A 299 13.25 -11.07 -7.75
N GLU A 300 13.82 -10.59 -8.85
CA GLU A 300 15.23 -10.25 -8.99
C GLU A 300 15.61 -8.92 -8.28
N ASP A 301 14.62 -8.07 -8.00
CA ASP A 301 14.82 -6.81 -7.29
C ASP A 301 14.66 -7.01 -5.77
N PRO A 302 15.77 -7.05 -5.00
CA PRO A 302 15.72 -7.33 -3.56
C PRO A 302 14.95 -6.27 -2.77
N ASP A 303 14.81 -5.07 -3.30
CA ASP A 303 14.14 -3.97 -2.63
C ASP A 303 12.62 -4.09 -2.70
N VAL A 304 12.07 -4.84 -3.66
CA VAL A 304 10.62 -5.01 -3.85
C VAL A 304 10.13 -6.45 -3.88
N ALA A 305 11.01 -7.45 -3.97
CA ALA A 305 10.66 -8.88 -4.08
C ALA A 305 9.68 -9.36 -3.01
N ALA A 306 9.78 -8.85 -1.77
CA ALA A 306 8.87 -9.24 -0.69
C ALA A 306 7.37 -8.96 -1.00
N ALA A 307 7.02 -8.06 -1.93
CA ALA A 307 5.62 -7.87 -2.32
C ALA A 307 5.02 -9.07 -3.07
N LEU A 308 5.85 -9.97 -3.62
CA LEU A 308 5.41 -11.25 -4.19
C LEU A 308 4.90 -12.25 -3.13
N ARG A 309 5.14 -12.01 -1.84
CA ARG A 309 4.53 -12.81 -0.75
C ARG A 309 3.02 -12.62 -0.63
N CYS A 310 2.47 -11.57 -1.25
CA CYS A 310 1.11 -11.11 -1.01
C CYS A 310 0.03 -12.17 -1.29
N ILE A 311 -0.78 -12.45 -0.27
CA ILE A 311 -1.91 -13.40 -0.34
C ILE A 311 -3.24 -12.75 -0.77
N ARG A 312 -3.18 -11.48 -1.23
CA ARG A 312 -4.32 -10.69 -1.74
C ARG A 312 -5.48 -10.52 -0.73
N CYS A 313 -5.18 -10.36 0.55
CA CYS A 313 -6.19 -10.22 1.61
C CYS A 313 -6.89 -8.85 1.69
N GLY A 314 -6.32 -7.78 1.11
CA GLY A 314 -6.92 -6.44 1.20
C GLY A 314 -6.62 -5.64 2.48
N ALA A 315 -6.10 -6.27 3.54
CA ALA A 315 -5.84 -5.60 4.84
C ALA A 315 -5.03 -4.29 4.73
N CYS A 316 -4.10 -4.21 3.77
CA CYS A 316 -3.31 -3.00 3.53
C CYS A 316 -4.10 -1.82 2.94
N ALA A 317 -5.26 -2.07 2.32
CA ALA A 317 -6.23 -1.07 1.88
C ALA A 317 -7.15 -0.68 3.05
N ASP A 318 -7.63 -1.69 3.77
CA ASP A 318 -8.58 -1.52 4.88
C ASP A 318 -8.00 -0.72 6.06
N VAL A 319 -6.68 -0.77 6.24
CA VAL A 319 -5.97 0.04 7.24
C VAL A 319 -5.55 1.42 6.74
N CYS A 320 -5.59 1.67 5.43
CA CYS A 320 -4.93 2.80 4.78
C CYS A 320 -5.76 4.09 4.90
N PRO A 321 -5.25 5.16 5.55
CA PRO A 321 -6.03 6.40 5.71
C PRO A 321 -6.39 7.07 4.37
N PRO A 322 -5.49 7.20 3.38
CA PRO A 322 -5.85 7.73 2.06
C PRO A 322 -6.90 6.88 1.34
N TYR A 323 -6.87 5.55 1.48
CA TYR A 323 -7.88 4.66 0.88
C TYR A 323 -9.28 4.96 1.42
N GLY A 324 -9.41 5.24 2.72
CA GLY A 324 -10.67 5.66 3.33
C GLY A 324 -11.20 7.02 2.85
N VAL A 325 -10.40 7.78 2.10
CA VAL A 325 -10.78 9.09 1.55
C VAL A 325 -11.08 9.01 0.05
N VAL A 326 -10.22 8.36 -0.73
CA VAL A 326 -10.33 8.37 -2.21
C VAL A 326 -10.74 7.02 -2.82
N GLY A 327 -10.92 5.99 -1.99
CA GLY A 327 -11.26 4.64 -2.46
C GLY A 327 -10.19 4.01 -3.33
N GLY A 328 -10.45 2.78 -3.81
CA GLY A 328 -9.45 2.02 -4.55
C GLY A 328 -9.19 2.49 -5.97
N HIS A 329 -10.14 3.17 -6.62
CA HIS A 329 -9.94 3.65 -7.99
C HIS A 329 -8.88 4.72 -8.12
N ALA A 330 -8.50 5.40 -7.04
CA ALA A 330 -7.36 6.32 -7.07
C ALA A 330 -6.02 5.59 -6.89
N PHE A 331 -6.03 4.36 -6.37
CA PHE A 331 -4.85 3.54 -6.14
C PHE A 331 -4.52 2.71 -7.38
N GLY A 332 -3.25 2.76 -7.80
CA GLY A 332 -2.72 1.88 -8.84
C GLY A 332 -3.50 1.88 -10.16
N HIS A 333 -3.45 0.73 -10.85
CA HIS A 333 -4.19 0.43 -12.08
C HIS A 333 -5.25 -0.65 -11.82
N VAL A 334 -4.83 -1.88 -11.48
CA VAL A 334 -5.72 -3.02 -11.11
C VAL A 334 -5.69 -3.29 -9.61
N TYR A 335 -4.51 -3.22 -8.99
CA TYR A 335 -4.33 -3.48 -7.57
C TYR A 335 -4.58 -2.23 -6.73
N THR A 336 -5.31 -2.38 -5.64
CA THR A 336 -5.67 -1.26 -4.74
C THR A 336 -4.93 -1.33 -3.41
N GLY A 337 -5.03 -0.27 -2.60
CA GLY A 337 -4.31 -0.14 -1.33
C GLY A 337 -2.79 -0.04 -1.49
N ALA A 338 -2.07 -0.20 -0.39
CA ALA A 338 -0.61 -0.03 -0.38
C ALA A 338 0.13 -1.01 -1.30
N ILE A 339 -0.33 -2.28 -1.42
CA ILE A 339 0.25 -3.24 -2.37
C ILE A 339 0.13 -2.78 -3.83
N GLY A 340 -0.97 -2.09 -4.17
CA GLY A 340 -1.18 -1.54 -5.51
C GLY A 340 -0.16 -0.47 -5.89
N LEU A 341 0.38 0.27 -4.90
CA LEU A 341 1.40 1.28 -5.13
C LEU A 341 2.77 0.67 -5.48
N VAL A 342 2.99 -0.61 -5.16
CA VAL A 342 4.19 -1.35 -5.55
C VAL A 342 3.97 -2.04 -6.89
N ASN A 343 2.97 -2.92 -6.96
CA ASN A 343 2.70 -3.80 -8.10
C ASN A 343 2.47 -3.06 -9.42
N THR A 344 1.87 -1.86 -9.39
CA THR A 344 1.49 -1.13 -10.62
C THR A 344 2.70 -0.87 -11.51
N SER A 345 3.87 -0.57 -10.92
CA SER A 345 5.09 -0.28 -11.68
C SER A 345 5.60 -1.48 -12.50
N PHE A 346 5.40 -2.70 -11.99
CA PHE A 346 5.83 -3.94 -12.63
C PHE A 346 4.81 -4.47 -13.63
N HIS A 347 3.52 -4.43 -13.28
CA HIS A 347 2.47 -5.02 -14.11
C HIS A 347 1.94 -4.08 -15.20
N HIS A 348 2.08 -2.77 -15.02
CA HIS A 348 1.50 -1.75 -15.92
C HIS A 348 2.47 -0.61 -16.26
N GLY A 349 3.73 -0.73 -15.88
CA GLY A 349 4.78 0.25 -16.19
C GLY A 349 4.88 1.40 -15.20
N ILE A 350 6.04 2.08 -15.23
CA ILE A 350 6.37 3.16 -14.30
C ILE A 350 5.48 4.40 -14.50
N GLU A 351 4.97 4.59 -15.71
CA GLU A 351 4.03 5.66 -16.07
C GLU A 351 2.69 5.49 -15.35
N ALA A 352 2.18 4.26 -15.26
CA ALA A 352 0.94 3.97 -14.53
C ALA A 352 1.12 4.13 -13.01
N ALA A 353 2.33 3.93 -12.49
CA ALA A 353 2.68 4.16 -11.09
C ALA A 353 2.91 5.64 -10.75
N ALA A 354 3.20 6.48 -11.76
CA ALA A 354 3.41 7.91 -11.59
C ALA A 354 2.10 8.63 -11.22
N GLY A 355 2.06 9.22 -10.03
CA GLY A 355 0.85 9.78 -9.44
C GLY A 355 0.36 8.92 -8.28
N PRO A 356 -0.20 7.71 -8.50
CA PRO A 356 -0.75 6.90 -7.42
C PRO A 356 0.19 6.68 -6.22
N GLN A 357 1.50 6.49 -6.44
CA GLN A 357 2.47 6.34 -5.33
C GLN A 357 2.44 7.51 -4.32
N SER A 358 2.05 8.71 -4.76
CA SER A 358 2.00 9.90 -3.91
C SER A 358 0.84 9.87 -2.91
N LEU A 359 -0.07 8.90 -3.03
CA LEU A 359 -1.12 8.67 -2.04
C LEU A 359 -0.57 8.14 -0.72
N CYS A 360 0.58 7.46 -0.73
CA CYS A 360 1.17 6.99 0.52
C CYS A 360 1.57 8.17 1.42
N VAL A 361 1.16 8.14 2.69
CA VAL A 361 1.52 9.17 3.68
C VAL A 361 2.62 8.70 4.63
N SER A 362 3.34 7.63 4.24
CA SER A 362 4.48 7.05 4.98
C SER A 362 4.17 6.73 6.46
N CYS A 363 2.92 6.37 6.78
CA CYS A 363 2.48 6.15 8.17
C CYS A 363 2.77 4.74 8.74
N GLY A 364 3.27 3.80 7.93
CA GLY A 364 3.61 2.45 8.39
C GLY A 364 2.44 1.49 8.68
N ALA A 365 1.19 1.97 8.72
CA ALA A 365 0.04 1.18 9.16
C ALA A 365 -0.21 -0.11 8.34
N CYS A 366 0.16 -0.14 7.06
CA CYS A 366 0.03 -1.33 6.23
C CYS A 366 0.97 -2.48 6.64
N ALA A 367 2.14 -2.17 7.19
CA ALA A 367 3.09 -3.19 7.67
C ALA A 367 2.58 -3.88 8.93
N THR A 368 1.90 -3.15 9.82
CA THR A 368 1.43 -3.68 11.12
C THR A 368 0.28 -4.68 11.00
N VAL A 369 -0.45 -4.67 9.88
CA VAL A 369 -1.59 -5.57 9.64
C VAL A 369 -1.30 -6.67 8.62
N CYS A 370 -0.14 -6.63 7.96
CA CYS A 370 0.19 -7.55 6.87
C CYS A 370 0.42 -8.98 7.38
N PRO A 371 -0.36 -9.98 6.93
CA PRO A 371 -0.22 -11.37 7.39
C PRO A 371 0.99 -12.11 6.81
N VAL A 372 1.81 -11.44 5.99
CA VAL A 372 2.98 -12.01 5.31
C VAL A 372 4.17 -11.05 5.32
N GLU A 373 4.20 -10.15 6.30
CA GLU A 373 5.34 -9.27 6.61
C GLU A 373 5.93 -8.50 5.42
N ILE A 374 5.08 -8.04 4.50
CA ILE A 374 5.56 -7.24 3.38
C ILE A 374 5.91 -5.85 3.90
N PRO A 375 7.16 -5.36 3.71
CA PRO A 375 7.58 -4.06 4.17
C PRO A 375 7.11 -2.96 3.20
N LEU A 376 5.79 -2.91 2.95
CA LEU A 376 5.15 -2.01 1.98
C LEU A 376 5.57 -0.54 2.11
N PRO A 377 5.72 0.06 3.31
CA PRO A 377 6.13 1.45 3.44
C PRO A 377 7.44 1.75 2.73
N VAL A 378 8.48 0.93 2.93
CA VAL A 378 9.79 1.14 2.32
C VAL A 378 9.79 0.80 0.83
N GLN A 379 9.10 -0.27 0.42
CA GLN A 379 8.99 -0.61 -1.01
C GLN A 379 8.29 0.48 -1.83
N ILE A 380 7.30 1.15 -1.25
CA ILE A 380 6.65 2.29 -1.91
C ILE A 380 7.65 3.43 -2.10
N LEU A 381 8.55 3.68 -1.15
CA LEU A 381 9.61 4.70 -1.25
C LEU A 381 10.63 4.36 -2.35
N GLU A 382 10.90 3.09 -2.59
CA GLU A 382 11.70 2.64 -3.74
C GLU A 382 10.96 2.92 -5.07
N ILE A 383 9.65 2.67 -5.13
CA ILE A 383 8.85 3.07 -6.29
C ILE A 383 8.84 4.60 -6.47
N ARG A 384 8.83 5.40 -5.39
CA ARG A 384 8.94 6.86 -5.50
C ARG A 384 10.24 7.28 -6.14
N GLU A 385 11.35 6.68 -5.73
CA GLU A 385 12.65 6.94 -6.33
C GLU A 385 12.66 6.56 -7.82
N ASN A 386 12.13 5.39 -8.17
CA ASN A 386 12.05 4.94 -9.56
C ASN A 386 11.22 5.90 -10.43
N VAL A 387 10.08 6.38 -9.93
CA VAL A 387 9.25 7.40 -10.61
C VAL A 387 9.99 8.75 -10.71
N ALA A 388 10.72 9.15 -9.67
CA ALA A 388 11.48 10.40 -9.66
C ALA A 388 12.65 10.36 -10.66
N ARG A 389 13.33 9.20 -10.78
CA ARG A 389 14.43 8.96 -11.72
C ARG A 389 13.96 8.87 -13.18
N SER A 390 12.81 8.25 -13.44
CA SER A 390 12.23 8.16 -14.79
C SER A 390 11.70 9.50 -15.32
N GLY A 391 11.62 10.53 -14.47
CA GLY A 391 11.01 11.81 -14.82
C GLY A 391 9.48 11.80 -14.76
N GLY A 392 8.86 10.72 -14.28
CA GLY A 392 7.41 10.56 -14.15
C GLY A 392 6.75 11.60 -13.24
N SER A 393 7.51 12.30 -12.40
CA SER A 393 7.04 13.43 -11.58
C SER A 393 6.90 14.76 -12.33
N GLY A 394 7.27 14.81 -13.62
CA GLY A 394 7.17 16.00 -14.47
C GLY A 394 8.01 17.20 -14.01
N THR A 395 7.66 18.39 -14.49
CA THR A 395 8.39 19.63 -14.17
C THR A 395 8.30 20.02 -12.69
N ALA A 396 7.14 19.80 -12.06
CA ALA A 396 6.96 20.08 -10.63
C ALA A 396 7.89 19.22 -9.77
N GLY A 397 7.99 17.91 -10.07
CA GLY A 397 8.93 17.02 -9.40
C GLY A 397 10.38 17.47 -9.55
N ARG A 398 10.81 17.85 -10.76
CA ARG A 398 12.18 18.36 -11.00
C ARG A 398 12.51 19.58 -10.16
N VAL A 399 11.57 20.52 -10.01
CA VAL A 399 11.75 21.71 -9.14
C VAL A 399 11.89 21.30 -7.68
N THR A 400 11.02 20.39 -7.20
CA THR A 400 11.12 19.86 -5.83
C THR A 400 12.46 19.19 -5.56
N ARG A 401 12.95 18.36 -6.49
CA ARG A 401 14.28 17.71 -6.38
C ARG A 401 15.41 18.73 -6.25
N LEU A 402 15.41 19.76 -7.12
CA LEU A 402 16.42 20.82 -7.06
C LEU A 402 16.37 21.59 -5.73
N ALA A 403 15.17 21.89 -5.24
CA ALA A 403 14.98 22.55 -3.95
C ALA A 403 15.51 21.68 -2.80
N LEU A 404 15.27 20.38 -2.80
CA LEU A 404 15.77 19.44 -1.80
C LEU A 404 17.30 19.30 -1.84
N ARG A 405 17.90 19.25 -3.04
CA ARG A 405 19.36 19.26 -3.20
C ARG A 405 19.99 20.53 -2.66
N ALA A 406 19.39 21.69 -2.91
CA ALA A 406 19.82 22.93 -2.28
C ALA A 406 19.64 22.88 -0.76
N PHE A 407 18.54 22.27 -0.30
CA PHE A 407 18.21 22.12 1.12
C PHE A 407 19.22 21.25 1.88
N GLN A 408 19.99 20.39 1.21
CA GLN A 408 21.01 19.55 1.85
C GLN A 408 22.22 20.32 2.38
N HIS A 409 22.36 21.61 2.03
CA HIS A 409 23.49 22.46 2.41
C HIS A 409 23.10 23.37 3.60
N PRO A 410 23.47 23.03 4.85
CA PRO A 410 22.94 23.70 6.04
C PRO A 410 23.25 25.19 6.08
N THR A 411 24.47 25.60 5.69
CA THR A 411 24.90 27.01 5.69
C THR A 411 24.12 27.87 4.70
N LEU A 412 23.85 27.33 3.50
CA LEU A 412 23.08 28.03 2.46
C LEU A 412 21.63 28.22 2.92
N VAL A 413 21.02 27.15 3.45
CA VAL A 413 19.67 27.20 4.00
C VAL A 413 19.58 28.15 5.20
N ASP A 414 20.58 28.12 6.09
CA ASP A 414 20.61 29.00 7.26
C ASP A 414 20.61 30.47 6.87
N LEU A 415 21.53 30.86 5.98
CA LEU A 415 21.66 32.22 5.50
C LEU A 415 20.40 32.67 4.75
N GLY A 416 19.86 31.81 3.88
CA GLY A 416 18.66 32.10 3.11
C GLY A 416 17.43 32.30 3.99
N LEU A 417 17.17 31.41 4.95
CA LEU A 417 16.03 31.52 5.85
C LEU A 417 16.16 32.70 6.81
N ARG A 418 17.37 33.07 7.26
CA ARG A 418 17.60 34.30 8.04
C ARG A 418 17.26 35.54 7.21
N ALA A 419 17.73 35.60 5.96
CA ALA A 419 17.43 36.71 5.05
C ALA A 419 15.91 36.83 4.81
N VAL A 420 15.23 35.70 4.58
CA VAL A 420 13.77 35.65 4.45
C VAL A 420 13.07 36.10 5.74
N GLY A 421 13.52 35.64 6.91
CA GLY A 421 12.93 36.02 8.19
C GLY A 421 13.04 37.52 8.47
N VAL A 422 14.16 38.15 8.11
CA VAL A 422 14.33 39.61 8.19
C VAL A 422 13.43 40.30 7.16
N ALA A 423 13.50 39.90 5.88
CA ALA A 423 12.75 40.52 4.79
C ALA A 423 11.23 40.42 4.96
N THR A 424 10.74 39.32 5.53
CA THR A 424 9.30 39.10 5.74
C THR A 424 8.77 39.70 7.03
N THR A 425 9.61 40.29 7.89
CA THR A 425 9.20 40.90 9.18
C THR A 425 7.97 41.83 9.05
N PRO A 426 7.89 42.74 8.06
CA PRO A 426 6.73 43.64 7.91
C PRO A 426 5.41 42.92 7.60
N LEU A 427 5.50 41.69 7.08
CA LEU A 427 4.36 40.88 6.67
C LEU A 427 3.92 39.90 7.76
N ARG A 428 4.60 39.84 8.91
CA ARG A 428 4.28 38.89 9.98
C ARG A 428 3.10 39.38 10.80
N ARG A 429 2.08 38.54 10.95
CA ARG A 429 0.92 38.75 11.85
C ARG A 429 0.57 37.43 12.52
N ASP A 430 0.42 37.43 13.84
CA ASP A 430 -0.05 36.27 14.61
C ASP A 430 0.64 34.93 14.28
N GLY A 431 1.97 34.95 14.10
CA GLY A 431 2.75 33.74 13.80
C GLY A 431 2.71 33.27 12.34
N VAL A 432 2.03 34.00 11.44
CA VAL A 432 1.96 33.69 10.01
C VAL A 432 2.51 34.81 9.13
N THR A 433 2.93 34.48 7.91
CA THR A 433 3.29 35.48 6.89
C THR A 433 2.03 35.88 6.12
N ALA A 434 1.53 37.09 6.38
CA ALA A 434 0.40 37.67 5.68
C ALA A 434 0.81 38.03 4.25
N LEU A 435 0.54 37.12 3.31
CA LEU A 435 0.74 37.38 1.89
C LEU A 435 -0.31 38.39 1.39
N PRO A 436 0.07 39.33 0.51
CA PRO A 436 -0.87 40.24 -0.14
C PRO A 436 -2.04 39.48 -0.78
N SER A 437 -3.27 39.96 -0.59
CA SER A 437 -4.48 39.34 -1.17
C SER A 437 -4.40 39.20 -2.70
N ALA A 438 -3.69 40.11 -3.39
CA ALA A 438 -3.44 40.00 -4.82
C ALA A 438 -2.68 38.72 -5.24
N LEU A 439 -1.86 38.14 -4.35
CA LEU A 439 -1.09 36.91 -4.61
C LEU A 439 -1.84 35.63 -4.16
N THR A 440 -2.87 35.77 -3.33
CA THR A 440 -3.62 34.65 -2.73
C THR A 440 -5.09 34.58 -3.14
N ALA A 441 -5.63 35.61 -3.81
CA ALA A 441 -7.06 35.69 -4.14
C ALA A 441 -7.42 35.16 -5.54
N ARG A 442 -6.51 35.23 -6.53
CA ARG A 442 -6.77 34.80 -7.91
C ARG A 442 -5.50 34.29 -8.61
N GLY A 443 -5.66 33.30 -9.48
CA GLY A 443 -4.62 32.77 -10.37
C GLY A 443 -4.02 31.43 -9.93
N PRO A 444 -3.14 30.82 -10.76
CA PRO A 444 -2.65 29.45 -10.58
C PRO A 444 -1.86 29.25 -9.29
N LEU A 445 -1.23 30.31 -8.78
CA LEU A 445 -0.52 30.29 -7.50
C LEU A 445 -1.53 30.21 -6.35
N ALA A 446 -2.58 31.04 -6.36
CA ALA A 446 -3.65 31.03 -5.37
C ALA A 446 -4.39 29.69 -5.30
N GLU A 447 -4.63 29.02 -6.43
CA GLU A 447 -5.21 27.66 -6.43
C GLU A 447 -4.29 26.62 -5.77
N ARG A 448 -2.96 26.76 -5.93
CA ARG A 448 -1.97 25.83 -5.37
C ARG A 448 -1.63 26.07 -3.90
N ILE A 449 -1.58 27.34 -3.47
CA ILE A 449 -1.14 27.72 -2.12
C ILE A 449 -2.22 28.42 -1.29
N GLY A 450 -3.39 28.72 -1.86
CA GLY A 450 -4.44 29.48 -1.18
C GLY A 450 -5.10 28.76 -0.01
N TRP A 451 -5.00 27.43 0.04
CA TRP A 451 -5.37 26.64 1.22
C TRP A 451 -4.29 26.62 2.32
N ARG A 452 -3.09 27.17 2.05
CA ARG A 452 -1.96 27.21 2.99
C ARG A 452 -1.76 28.62 3.50
N THR A 453 -1.71 28.77 4.81
CA THR A 453 -1.17 29.97 5.44
C THR A 453 0.31 29.71 5.76
N PRO A 454 1.27 30.35 5.06
CA PRO A 454 2.67 30.11 5.32
C PRO A 454 3.05 30.53 6.74
N PRO A 455 3.75 29.67 7.51
CA PRO A 455 4.20 30.04 8.84
C PRO A 455 5.19 31.19 8.73
N ALA A 456 5.16 32.08 9.72
CA ALA A 456 6.11 33.17 9.76
C ALA A 456 7.52 32.60 9.98
N VAL A 457 8.48 32.99 9.14
CA VAL A 457 9.88 32.62 9.33
C VAL A 457 10.50 33.60 10.35
N PRO A 458 10.80 33.19 11.59
CA PRO A 458 11.52 34.01 12.54
C PRO A 458 12.91 34.39 12.06
N ALA A 459 13.30 35.65 12.34
CA ALA A 459 14.67 36.11 12.13
C ALA A 459 15.70 35.40 13.03
N ARG A 460 15.26 34.80 14.15
CA ARG A 460 16.09 34.02 15.07
C ARG A 460 15.56 32.59 15.20
N PRO A 461 16.33 31.57 14.79
CA PRO A 461 15.95 30.17 14.95
C PRO A 461 16.15 29.66 16.38
N ALA A 462 15.57 28.50 16.71
CA ALA A 462 15.67 27.91 18.05
C ALA A 462 17.12 27.63 18.47
N ARG A 463 17.96 27.15 17.54
CA ARG A 463 19.38 26.87 17.79
C ARG A 463 20.17 28.08 18.29
N ASP A 464 19.77 29.30 17.92
CA ASP A 464 20.44 30.53 18.36
C ASP A 464 20.04 30.90 19.80
N THR A 465 18.79 30.62 20.18
CA THR A 465 18.25 30.84 21.54
C THR A 465 18.75 29.79 22.52
N LEU A 466 18.86 28.54 22.08
CA LEU A 466 19.31 27.41 22.89
C LEU A 466 20.83 27.35 23.06
N ARG A 467 21.57 28.30 22.49
CA ARG A 467 23.01 28.42 22.68
C ARG A 467 23.33 28.61 24.18
N HIS A 468 24.41 27.95 24.65
CA HIS A 468 24.89 28.05 26.03
C HIS A 468 24.83 29.49 26.58
N GLY A 469 24.20 29.64 27.75
CA GLY A 469 24.08 30.91 28.48
C GLY A 469 22.94 31.83 28.04
N ARG A 470 22.08 31.43 27.08
CA ARG A 470 20.95 32.25 26.59
C ARG A 470 19.56 31.74 26.93
N LEU A 471 19.43 30.48 27.32
CA LEU A 471 18.17 29.95 27.81
C LEU A 471 18.06 30.25 29.30
N GLU A 472 16.98 30.92 29.70
CA GLU A 472 16.61 31.06 31.10
C GLU A 472 16.37 29.67 31.72
N GLU A 473 17.01 29.39 32.86
CA GLU A 473 16.86 28.11 33.54
C GLU A 473 15.42 27.97 34.08
N PRO A 474 14.69 26.91 33.68
CA PRO A 474 13.33 26.70 34.12
C PRO A 474 13.29 26.29 35.60
N PRO A 475 12.16 26.52 36.30
CA PRO A 475 11.94 25.93 37.60
C PRO A 475 12.02 24.40 37.49
N ARG A 476 12.66 23.74 38.46
CA ARG A 476 12.75 22.28 38.48
C ARG A 476 11.38 21.68 38.84
N LEU A 477 11.07 20.54 38.22
CA LEU A 477 9.94 19.72 38.62
C LEU A 477 10.20 19.12 40.02
N ALA A 478 9.12 18.84 40.75
CA ALA A 478 9.20 18.25 42.08
C ALA A 478 9.89 16.87 42.03
N GLU A 479 9.51 16.07 41.04
CA GLU A 479 10.21 14.84 40.67
C GLU A 479 11.14 15.14 39.49
N GLN A 480 12.40 14.68 39.59
CA GLN A 480 13.42 14.87 38.57
C GLN A 480 13.80 13.51 37.96
N PRO A 481 12.92 12.90 37.15
CA PRO A 481 13.12 11.54 36.64
C PRO A 481 14.36 11.42 35.75
N LEU A 482 14.88 12.53 35.23
CA LEU A 482 16.03 12.57 34.34
C LEU A 482 17.31 13.09 35.03
N ALA A 483 17.33 13.17 36.36
CA ALA A 483 18.50 13.66 37.11
C ALA A 483 19.79 12.92 36.71
N GLY A 484 20.79 13.68 36.26
CA GLY A 484 22.09 13.14 35.86
C GLY A 484 22.15 12.54 34.45
N ARG A 485 21.02 12.46 33.72
CA ARG A 485 21.01 12.05 32.31
C ARG A 485 21.59 13.14 31.42
N LYS A 486 22.37 12.75 30.42
CA LYS A 486 22.85 13.65 29.36
C LYS A 486 21.97 13.43 28.14
N VAL A 487 21.47 14.51 27.56
CA VAL A 487 20.56 14.47 26.42
C VAL A 487 21.08 15.39 25.32
N GLN A 488 21.11 14.90 24.09
CA GLN A 488 21.23 15.70 22.89
C GLN A 488 19.81 15.99 22.37
N LEU A 489 19.42 17.26 22.33
CA LEU A 489 18.16 17.66 21.75
C LEU A 489 18.33 17.85 20.23
N PHE A 490 17.67 16.98 19.47
CA PHE A 490 17.50 17.15 18.03
C PHE A 490 16.28 18.02 17.77
N LEU A 491 16.51 19.23 17.25
CA LEU A 491 15.53 20.30 17.15
C LEU A 491 14.45 20.00 16.13
N GLN A 492 14.79 19.33 15.02
CA GLN A 492 14.04 19.24 13.75
C GLN A 492 14.12 20.52 12.90
N CYS A 493 14.20 20.36 11.56
CA CYS A 493 14.49 21.47 10.64
C CYS A 493 13.37 22.51 10.54
N VAL A 494 12.09 22.09 10.63
CA VAL A 494 10.94 23.01 10.54
C VAL A 494 10.74 23.75 11.86
N SER A 495 10.71 23.06 12.98
CA SER A 495 10.52 23.65 14.30
C SER A 495 11.68 24.59 14.67
N ASP A 496 12.93 24.25 14.34
CA ASP A 496 14.07 25.16 14.53
C ASP A 496 13.86 26.51 13.80
N ARG A 497 13.18 26.50 12.65
CA ARG A 497 13.11 27.63 11.71
C ARG A 497 11.79 28.33 11.61
N MET A 498 10.69 27.67 11.93
CA MET A 498 9.32 28.15 11.71
C MET A 498 8.50 28.12 13.00
N ALA A 499 8.85 27.26 13.96
CA ALA A 499 8.16 27.15 15.25
C ALA A 499 9.17 26.98 16.40
N PRO A 500 10.08 27.95 16.61
CA PRO A 500 11.23 27.80 17.52
C PRO A 500 10.83 27.60 18.98
N ASP A 501 9.64 28.02 19.36
CA ASP A 501 9.11 27.85 20.72
C ASP A 501 8.95 26.38 21.09
N ILE A 502 8.71 25.47 20.13
CA ILE A 502 8.55 24.03 20.37
C ILE A 502 9.84 23.40 20.92
N PRO A 503 10.99 23.43 20.22
CA PRO A 503 12.22 22.86 20.75
C PRO A 503 12.76 23.64 21.96
N ILE A 504 12.44 24.94 22.08
CA ILE A 504 12.78 25.72 23.28
C ILE A 504 12.00 25.18 24.50
N ALA A 505 10.70 24.93 24.36
CA ALA A 505 9.88 24.33 25.40
C ALA A 505 10.34 22.91 25.74
N ALA A 506 10.69 22.10 24.74
CA ALA A 506 11.25 20.76 24.93
C ALA A 506 12.56 20.81 25.76
N ALA A 507 13.48 21.72 25.42
CA ALA A 507 14.71 21.92 26.18
C ALA A 507 14.44 22.32 27.64
N LYS A 508 13.49 23.24 27.86
CA LYS A 508 13.08 23.66 29.20
C LYS A 508 12.48 22.50 29.99
N LEU A 509 11.60 21.70 29.38
CA LEU A 509 10.97 20.56 30.03
C LEU A 509 11.99 19.50 30.46
N LEU A 510 12.91 19.13 29.55
CA LEU A 510 13.99 18.19 29.85
C LEU A 510 14.90 18.69 30.99
N ARG A 511 15.27 19.97 30.99
CA ARG A 511 16.06 20.59 32.08
C ARG A 511 15.29 20.62 33.40
N ALA A 512 14.00 20.98 33.35
CA ALA A 512 13.14 21.00 34.53
C ALA A 512 13.01 19.60 35.15
N ALA A 513 12.98 18.55 34.32
CA ALA A 513 13.00 17.15 34.73
C ALA A 513 14.38 16.63 35.20
N GLY A 514 15.43 17.46 35.17
CA GLY A 514 16.76 17.16 35.71
C GLY A 514 17.83 16.76 34.69
N ALA A 515 17.53 16.75 33.39
CA ALA A 515 18.47 16.36 32.34
C ALA A 515 19.50 17.46 32.03
N GLN A 516 20.72 17.05 31.70
CA GLN A 516 21.75 17.90 31.12
C GLN A 516 21.56 17.96 29.59
N VAL A 517 20.88 19.00 29.12
CA VAL A 517 20.53 19.15 27.70
C VAL A 517 21.62 19.89 26.93
N THR A 518 22.15 19.23 25.91
CA THR A 518 23.02 19.78 24.88
C THR A 518 22.28 19.90 23.56
N VAL A 519 22.65 20.89 22.74
CA VAL A 519 22.06 21.09 21.40
C VAL A 519 23.19 21.09 20.39
N PRO A 520 23.44 19.98 19.67
CA PRO A 520 24.50 19.90 18.67
C PRO A 520 24.32 20.98 17.60
N ARG A 521 25.39 21.68 17.23
CA ARG A 521 25.29 22.87 16.34
C ARG A 521 25.07 22.53 14.88
N ASP A 522 25.69 21.44 14.44
CA ASP A 522 25.76 21.07 13.03
C ASP A 522 24.55 20.24 12.59
N GLN A 523 23.57 20.04 13.48
CA GLN A 523 22.31 19.39 13.14
C GLN A 523 21.52 20.21 12.11
N HIS A 524 20.87 19.52 11.17
CA HIS A 524 20.12 20.17 10.10
C HIS A 524 18.74 19.53 9.89
N CYS A 525 18.61 18.65 8.91
CA CYS A 525 17.40 17.89 8.60
C CYS A 525 17.71 16.40 8.67
N CYS A 526 16.78 15.59 9.18
CA CYS A 526 16.93 14.14 9.25
C CYS A 526 16.94 13.46 7.86
N GLY A 527 16.56 14.16 6.78
CA GLY A 527 16.48 13.61 5.43
C GLY A 527 15.08 13.18 4.98
N LEU A 528 14.10 13.09 5.88
CA LEU A 528 12.76 12.59 5.57
C LEU A 528 12.09 13.27 4.36
N PRO A 529 12.06 14.61 4.23
CA PRO A 529 11.39 15.24 3.07
C PRO A 529 12.03 14.85 1.73
N ALA A 530 13.35 14.64 1.71
CA ALA A 530 14.04 14.17 0.52
C ALA A 530 13.71 12.70 0.24
N TYR A 531 13.70 11.88 1.29
CA TYR A 531 13.39 10.46 1.19
C TYR A 531 11.96 10.22 0.67
N ASP A 532 10.97 10.87 1.28
CA ASP A 532 9.56 10.79 0.88
C ASP A 532 9.29 11.33 -0.53
N SER A 533 10.16 12.21 -1.04
CA SER A 533 10.05 12.76 -2.40
C SER A 533 10.72 11.90 -3.47
N GLY A 534 11.34 10.78 -3.10
CA GLY A 534 12.14 9.94 -3.99
C GLY A 534 13.55 10.50 -4.28
N GLU A 535 14.03 11.49 -3.52
CA GLU A 535 15.41 11.99 -3.57
C GLU A 535 16.31 11.26 -2.57
N GLN A 536 16.49 9.96 -2.76
CA GLN A 536 17.23 9.14 -1.80
C GLN A 536 18.70 9.55 -1.65
N ASP A 537 19.40 9.95 -2.71
CA ASP A 537 20.81 10.39 -2.58
C ASP A 537 20.96 11.63 -1.71
N THR A 538 20.02 12.57 -1.85
CA THR A 538 19.96 13.76 -1.00
C THR A 538 19.63 13.38 0.44
N ALA A 539 18.69 12.44 0.62
CA ALA A 539 18.33 11.91 1.93
C ALA A 539 19.53 11.22 2.61
N ARG A 540 20.29 10.37 1.90
CA ARG A 540 21.52 9.73 2.40
C ARG A 540 22.54 10.77 2.88
N SER A 541 22.75 11.83 2.11
CA SER A 541 23.63 12.94 2.52
C SER A 541 23.17 13.59 3.82
N MET A 542 21.88 13.89 3.95
CA MET A 542 21.31 14.50 5.16
C MET A 542 21.34 13.56 6.38
N VAL A 543 21.10 12.26 6.17
CA VAL A 543 21.22 11.24 7.22
C VAL A 543 22.66 11.18 7.73
N ARG A 544 23.66 11.14 6.85
CA ARG A 544 25.08 11.16 7.23
C ARG A 544 25.45 12.41 8.01
N GLN A 545 24.96 13.59 7.60
CA GLN A 545 25.13 14.84 8.35
C GLN A 545 24.50 14.75 9.75
N THR A 546 23.30 14.18 9.85
CA THR A 546 22.59 13.98 11.12
C THR A 546 23.35 13.03 12.05
N MET A 547 23.82 11.90 11.53
CA MET A 547 24.64 10.94 12.28
C MET A 547 25.95 11.55 12.76
N ALA A 548 26.59 12.40 11.96
CA ALA A 548 27.80 13.12 12.36
C ALA A 548 27.51 14.17 13.45
N ALA A 549 26.42 14.92 13.33
CA ALA A 549 26.03 15.92 14.31
C ALA A 549 25.62 15.31 15.66
N LEU A 550 25.09 14.09 15.65
CA LEU A 550 24.61 13.38 16.84
C LEU A 550 25.58 12.32 17.34
N ALA A 551 26.86 12.36 16.96
CA ALA A 551 27.81 11.27 17.19
C ALA A 551 28.22 11.01 18.66
N ASP A 552 27.96 11.94 19.59
CA ASP A 552 28.22 11.71 21.02
C ASP A 552 27.24 10.66 21.59
N SER A 553 27.67 9.89 22.59
CA SER A 553 26.97 8.70 23.09
C SER A 553 25.77 8.99 24.00
N ALA A 554 25.40 10.25 24.21
CA ALA A 554 24.21 10.63 24.98
C ALA A 554 22.90 10.21 24.27
N ASP A 555 21.83 10.13 25.05
CA ASP A 555 20.48 9.90 24.53
C ASP A 555 20.08 11.08 23.63
N VAL A 556 19.49 10.79 22.47
CA VAL A 556 18.95 11.80 21.56
C VAL A 556 17.45 11.91 21.80
N VAL A 557 16.97 13.12 22.05
CA VAL A 557 15.53 13.38 22.21
C VAL A 557 15.10 14.35 21.12
N THR A 558 13.96 14.06 20.48
CA THR A 558 13.35 14.94 19.47
C THR A 558 11.88 15.19 19.80
N PRO A 559 11.39 16.45 19.71
CA PRO A 559 9.95 16.74 19.80
C PRO A 559 9.20 16.45 18.49
N ALA A 560 9.90 15.94 17.47
CA ALA A 560 9.32 15.63 16.16
C ALA A 560 9.35 14.12 15.90
N SER A 561 8.19 13.48 16.02
CA SER A 561 8.01 12.05 15.81
C SER A 561 8.33 11.62 14.36
N SER A 562 8.20 12.52 13.38
CA SER A 562 8.64 12.26 12.00
C SER A 562 10.16 12.13 11.86
N CYS A 563 10.92 12.90 12.64
CA CYS A 563 12.38 12.74 12.68
C CYS A 563 12.79 11.50 13.43
N LEU A 564 12.05 11.14 14.48
CA LEU A 564 12.23 9.85 15.14
C LEU A 564 11.98 8.70 14.18
N ALA A 565 10.92 8.72 13.38
CA ALA A 565 10.65 7.68 12.39
C ALA A 565 11.79 7.58 11.35
N MET A 566 12.25 8.73 10.83
CA MET A 566 13.35 8.76 9.88
C MET A 566 14.66 8.20 10.46
N ILE A 567 15.04 8.63 11.66
CA ILE A 567 16.30 8.20 12.30
C ILE A 567 16.19 6.75 12.79
N GLY A 568 15.05 6.41 13.41
CA GLY A 568 14.81 5.16 14.11
C GLY A 568 14.48 3.98 13.20
N HIS A 569 13.84 4.23 12.05
CA HIS A 569 13.35 3.17 11.16
C HIS A 569 13.91 3.29 9.74
N ASP A 570 13.83 4.47 9.13
CA ASP A 570 14.09 4.60 7.69
C ASP A 570 15.59 4.71 7.35
N ALA A 571 16.38 5.38 8.19
CA ALA A 571 17.80 5.61 7.95
C ALA A 571 18.61 4.31 7.83
N PRO A 572 18.46 3.31 8.71
CA PRO A 572 19.13 2.01 8.53
C PRO A 572 18.80 1.36 7.18
N TYR A 573 17.53 1.40 6.76
CA TYR A 573 17.13 0.82 5.47
C TYR A 573 17.67 1.62 4.28
N LEU A 574 17.64 2.96 4.35
CA LEU A 574 18.17 3.84 3.30
C LEU A 574 19.69 3.68 3.09
N LEU A 575 20.40 3.28 4.14
CA LEU A 575 21.86 3.08 4.17
C LEU A 575 22.27 1.61 4.00
N ARG A 576 21.33 0.69 3.71
CA ARG A 576 21.56 -0.77 3.60
C ARG A 576 22.70 -1.22 2.68
N GLY A 577 23.16 -0.35 1.77
CA GLY A 577 24.30 -0.60 0.90
C GLY A 577 25.67 -0.56 1.58
N ASP A 578 25.78 -0.09 2.82
CA ASP A 578 27.03 -0.04 3.59
C ASP A 578 26.80 -0.50 5.03
N VAL A 579 27.37 -1.66 5.40
CA VAL A 579 27.21 -2.28 6.72
C VAL A 579 27.64 -1.35 7.86
N ALA A 580 28.74 -0.61 7.70
CA ALA A 580 29.22 0.30 8.74
C ALA A 580 28.29 1.51 8.91
N GLU A 581 27.68 1.98 7.82
CA GLU A 581 26.65 3.04 7.91
C GLU A 581 25.37 2.53 8.57
N VAL A 582 24.94 1.30 8.26
CA VAL A 582 23.78 0.66 8.90
C VAL A 582 23.99 0.51 10.41
N GLU A 583 25.13 -0.03 10.84
CA GLU A 583 25.45 -0.22 12.26
C GLU A 583 25.40 1.12 13.02
N ARG A 584 26.01 2.17 12.45
CA ARG A 584 25.97 3.51 13.05
C ARG A 584 24.56 4.10 13.07
N ALA A 585 23.74 3.84 12.04
CA ALA A 585 22.36 4.30 12.00
C ALA A 585 21.51 3.56 13.04
N GLN A 586 21.74 2.25 13.23
CA GLN A 586 21.08 1.45 14.27
C GLN A 586 21.52 1.86 15.68
N GLU A 587 22.79 2.18 15.89
CA GLU A 587 23.27 2.71 17.17
C GLU A 587 22.57 4.04 17.50
N LEU A 588 22.48 4.95 16.53
CA LEU A 588 21.76 6.22 16.70
C LEU A 588 20.27 5.96 16.96
N ALA A 589 19.63 5.07 16.19
CA ALA A 589 18.23 4.69 16.37
C ALA A 589 17.96 4.17 17.78
N GLY A 590 18.81 3.28 18.30
CA GLY A 590 18.65 2.64 19.61
C GLY A 590 18.70 3.59 20.81
N ARG A 591 19.22 4.81 20.61
CA ARG A 591 19.27 5.88 21.62
C ARG A 591 18.50 7.14 21.23
N THR A 592 17.64 7.08 20.22
CA THR A 592 16.81 8.21 19.81
C THR A 592 15.37 8.01 20.29
N TYR A 593 14.82 9.01 20.96
CA TYR A 593 13.52 8.92 21.63
C TYR A 593 12.60 10.09 21.27
N ASP A 594 11.28 9.82 21.26
CA ASP A 594 10.26 10.86 21.31
C ASP A 594 10.34 11.55 22.68
N LEU A 595 10.21 12.88 22.70
CA LEU A 595 10.17 13.67 23.92
C LEU A 595 9.21 13.10 24.98
N ILE A 596 8.00 12.71 24.59
CA ILE A 596 6.98 12.24 25.53
C ILE A 596 7.35 10.86 26.07
N SER A 597 7.71 9.92 25.18
CA SER A 597 8.12 8.57 25.57
C SER A 597 9.40 8.53 26.39
N TYR A 598 10.26 9.56 26.30
CA TYR A 598 11.47 9.65 27.13
C TYR A 598 11.20 10.20 28.54
N LEU A 599 10.10 10.94 28.72
CA LEU A 599 9.72 11.54 30.00
C LEU A 599 8.86 10.61 30.87
N THR A 600 8.12 9.68 30.23
CA THR A 600 7.25 8.70 30.87
C THR A 600 7.92 7.34 30.93
#